data_AF-A0A2L2NII8-F1
#
_entry.id   AF-A0A2L2NII8-F1
#
_cell.length_a   1.000
_cell.length_b   1.000
_cell.length_c   1.000
_cell.angle_alpha   90.00
_cell.angle_beta   90.00
_cell.angle_gamma   90.00
#
_symmetry.space_group_name_H-M   'P 1'
#
loop_
_entity.id
_entity.type
_entity.pdbx_description
1 polymer ?
#
loop_
_entity_poly.entity_id
_entity_poly.type
_entity_poly.pdbx_seq_one_letter_code
_entity_poly.pdbx_strand_id
1 'polypeptide(L)'
;MLENTSFAFIANQLNVNCTLPIKVIENHYFQKANYIQIQEIKNHLKKSGYFSDYFQFNLSPYEFVYVPDENTPEKQNLKSQHLEPEEWKYYILAFQGNNSEISNLQQVANLAEIELKIALVFLYHKEVGGYGIVKNPIHSFNCFFEIDRDDSYSHEFINDTHLQEVSLIYQDFKNLDEAKYLYIKQAIKMLEELKHLPYHSKFRILGLFTIIEFLITHKPIDTGDSITRQVTNKMALLSKRFSKQLDYSAFFKDIPESTIWKKLYAYRSCIAHGTQADFQKELSVLKDDSTARKFLKLVVKTLLRHSLSEPQLYTDLKEC
;
A
#
# COMPACT_ATOMS: atom_id res chain seq x y z
N MET A 1 -7.67 -22.91 -17.80
CA MET A 1 -6.71 -21.80 -17.92
C MET A 1 -5.34 -22.38 -18.23
N LEU A 2 -4.54 -21.71 -19.06
CA LEU A 2 -3.22 -22.19 -19.49
C LEU A 2 -2.30 -22.36 -18.27
N GLU A 3 -1.75 -23.55 -18.07
CA GLU A 3 -0.86 -23.89 -16.93
C GLU A 3 0.45 -23.08 -16.90
N ASN A 4 0.74 -22.37 -17.99
CA ASN A 4 2.04 -21.76 -18.30
C ASN A 4 1.89 -20.27 -18.67
N THR A 5 1.55 -19.44 -17.69
CA THR A 5 1.43 -17.97 -17.85
C THR A 5 2.24 -17.25 -16.79
N SER A 6 2.86 -16.12 -17.17
CA SER A 6 3.51 -15.21 -16.23
C SER A 6 2.51 -14.71 -15.18
N PHE A 7 3.00 -14.40 -13.98
CA PHE A 7 2.14 -13.93 -12.90
C PHE A 7 2.89 -13.06 -11.89
N ALA A 8 2.18 -12.13 -11.27
CA ALA A 8 2.67 -11.39 -10.11
C ALA A 8 2.03 -11.95 -8.85
N PHE A 9 2.84 -12.24 -7.83
CA PHE A 9 2.37 -12.73 -6.55
C PHE A 9 1.83 -11.57 -5.70
N ILE A 10 0.61 -11.74 -5.17
CA ILE A 10 0.00 -10.80 -4.23
C ILE A 10 0.42 -11.22 -2.82
N ALA A 11 1.33 -10.45 -2.22
CA ALA A 11 1.98 -10.80 -0.96
C ALA A 11 1.05 -10.65 0.26
N ASN A 12 0.01 -9.81 0.21
CA ASN A 12 -0.95 -9.69 1.31
C ASN A 12 -1.72 -11.01 1.50
N GLN A 13 -2.02 -11.36 2.75
CA GLN A 13 -2.93 -12.45 3.08
C GLN A 13 -4.38 -11.94 3.04
N LEU A 14 -4.97 -11.93 1.84
CA LEU A 14 -6.32 -11.41 1.62
C LEU A 14 -7.40 -12.47 1.88
N ASN A 15 -8.53 -12.03 2.41
CA ASN A 15 -9.78 -12.80 2.39
C ASN A 15 -10.57 -12.38 1.14
N VAL A 16 -10.68 -13.25 0.15
CA VAL A 16 -11.33 -12.93 -1.13
C VAL A 16 -12.79 -13.35 -1.10
N ASN A 17 -13.69 -12.38 -1.24
CA ASN A 17 -15.14 -12.57 -1.29
C ASN A 17 -15.71 -12.13 -2.64
N CYS A 18 -15.28 -12.80 -3.70
CA CYS A 18 -15.79 -12.61 -5.05
C CYS A 18 -15.51 -13.85 -5.92
N THR A 19 -16.21 -13.97 -7.05
CA THR A 19 -16.02 -15.10 -7.97
C THR A 19 -14.77 -14.88 -8.81
N LEU A 20 -13.83 -15.83 -8.76
CA LEU A 20 -12.56 -15.79 -9.51
C LEU A 20 -12.62 -16.65 -10.78
N PRO A 21 -11.85 -16.32 -11.85
CA PRO A 21 -10.95 -15.18 -11.99
C PRO A 21 -11.67 -13.86 -12.32
N ILE A 22 -11.08 -12.72 -11.91
CA ILE A 22 -11.59 -11.37 -12.23
C ILE A 22 -10.59 -10.61 -13.08
N LYS A 23 -11.07 -10.03 -14.19
CA LYS A 23 -10.25 -9.14 -15.02
C LYS A 23 -10.01 -7.82 -14.28
N VAL A 24 -8.74 -7.48 -14.03
CA VAL A 24 -8.35 -6.20 -13.42
C VAL A 24 -8.08 -5.18 -14.51
N ILE A 25 -7.24 -5.52 -15.49
CA ILE A 25 -7.04 -4.76 -16.72
C ILE A 25 -6.95 -5.74 -17.90
N GLU A 26 -6.83 -5.22 -19.12
CA GLU A 26 -6.70 -6.08 -20.29
C GLU A 26 -5.51 -7.03 -20.16
N ASN A 27 -5.76 -8.32 -20.44
CA ASN A 27 -4.80 -9.42 -20.27
C ASN A 27 -4.26 -9.65 -18.85
N HIS A 28 -4.85 -9.05 -17.80
CA HIS A 28 -4.43 -9.26 -16.40
C HIS A 28 -5.61 -9.67 -15.52
N TYR A 29 -5.49 -10.83 -14.88
CA TYR A 29 -6.57 -11.45 -14.12
C TYR A 29 -6.13 -11.73 -12.69
N PHE A 30 -6.91 -11.23 -11.73
CA PHE A 30 -6.78 -11.59 -10.33
C PHE A 30 -7.43 -12.96 -10.11
N GLN A 31 -6.68 -13.90 -9.56
CA GLN A 31 -7.13 -15.27 -9.38
C GLN A 31 -6.32 -16.01 -8.31
N LYS A 32 -6.82 -17.19 -7.92
CA LYS A 32 -6.06 -18.13 -7.08
C LYS A 32 -4.93 -18.75 -7.90
N ALA A 33 -3.76 -18.90 -7.30
CA ALA A 33 -2.63 -19.59 -7.90
C ALA A 33 -2.96 -21.08 -8.09
N ASN A 34 -2.57 -21.66 -9.22
CA ASN A 34 -2.64 -23.11 -9.42
C ASN A 34 -1.49 -23.82 -8.68
N TYR A 35 -1.51 -25.15 -8.68
CA TYR A 35 -0.49 -25.95 -7.99
C TYR A 35 0.95 -25.60 -8.40
N ILE A 36 1.23 -25.48 -9.70
CA ILE A 36 2.57 -25.15 -10.22
C ILE A 36 3.02 -23.79 -9.71
N GLN A 37 2.14 -22.78 -9.80
CA GLN A 37 2.42 -21.42 -9.35
C GLN A 37 2.66 -21.36 -7.84
N ILE A 38 1.90 -22.12 -7.05
CA ILE A 38 2.11 -22.26 -5.60
C ILE A 38 3.50 -22.85 -5.31
N GLN A 39 3.90 -23.92 -6.01
CA GLN A 39 5.24 -24.50 -5.82
C GLN A 39 6.35 -23.51 -6.15
N GLU A 40 6.22 -22.74 -7.22
CA GLU A 40 7.19 -21.69 -7.58
C GLU A 40 7.31 -20.61 -6.50
N ILE A 41 6.17 -20.13 -5.99
CA ILE A 41 6.12 -19.16 -4.89
C ILE A 41 6.79 -19.74 -3.65
N LYS A 42 6.38 -20.94 -3.20
CA LYS A 42 6.92 -21.60 -2.00
C LYS A 42 8.43 -21.82 -2.11
N ASN A 43 8.89 -22.34 -3.25
CA ASN A 43 10.30 -22.57 -3.50
C ASN A 43 11.12 -21.29 -3.43
N HIS A 44 10.60 -20.19 -4.00
CA HIS A 44 11.30 -18.90 -3.95
C HIS A 44 11.34 -18.31 -2.54
N LEU A 45 10.20 -18.30 -1.84
CA LEU A 45 10.10 -17.77 -0.49
C LEU A 45 11.03 -18.52 0.46
N LYS A 46 11.06 -19.85 0.37
CA LYS A 46 11.96 -20.71 1.16
C LYS A 46 13.43 -20.42 0.89
N LYS A 47 13.84 -20.34 -0.39
CA LYS A 47 15.24 -20.06 -0.77
C LYS A 47 15.68 -18.64 -0.41
N SER A 48 14.76 -17.68 -0.35
CA SER A 48 15.07 -16.28 -0.06
C SER A 48 15.25 -15.99 1.42
N GLY A 49 14.85 -16.90 2.31
CA GLY A 49 14.97 -16.73 3.76
C GLY A 49 14.01 -15.70 4.36
N TYR A 50 12.99 -15.25 3.62
CA TYR A 50 12.05 -14.20 4.07
C TYR A 50 11.23 -14.60 5.30
N PHE A 51 10.98 -15.89 5.48
CA PHE A 51 10.24 -16.45 6.62
C PHE A 51 11.10 -17.52 7.30
N SER A 52 12.30 -17.15 7.76
CA SER A 52 13.28 -18.08 8.32
C SER A 52 12.70 -18.95 9.43
N ASP A 53 11.80 -18.39 10.23
CA ASP A 53 11.26 -19.06 11.42
C ASP A 53 10.10 -20.00 11.03
N TYR A 54 9.26 -19.62 10.07
CA TYR A 54 8.20 -20.48 9.53
C TYR A 54 8.77 -21.64 8.69
N PHE A 55 9.76 -21.37 7.84
CA PHE A 55 10.31 -22.38 6.94
C PHE A 55 11.24 -23.38 7.63
N GLN A 56 11.75 -23.08 8.83
CA GLN A 56 12.39 -24.08 9.69
C GLN A 56 11.45 -25.26 10.00
N PHE A 57 10.14 -25.00 10.03
CA PHE A 57 9.09 -26.00 10.25
C PHE A 57 8.32 -26.37 8.97
N ASN A 58 8.84 -26.00 7.78
CA ASN A 58 8.14 -26.14 6.48
C ASN A 58 6.74 -25.47 6.42
N LEU A 59 6.49 -24.46 7.25
CA LEU A 59 5.22 -23.73 7.26
C LEU A 59 5.32 -22.52 6.33
N SER A 60 4.20 -22.14 5.70
CA SER A 60 4.07 -20.89 4.96
C SER A 60 2.93 -20.07 5.54
N PRO A 61 3.09 -18.77 5.78
CA PRO A 61 2.05 -17.98 6.44
C PRO A 61 0.77 -17.79 5.59
N TYR A 62 0.76 -18.28 4.34
CA TYR A 62 -0.41 -18.33 3.45
C TYR A 62 -1.25 -19.61 3.61
N GLU A 63 -0.82 -20.56 4.44
CA GLU A 63 -1.42 -21.89 4.63
C GLU A 63 -2.06 -22.04 6.01
N PHE A 64 -2.19 -20.94 6.77
CA PHE A 64 -2.70 -20.94 8.14
C PHE A 64 -3.56 -19.72 8.40
N VAL A 65 -4.38 -19.83 9.44
CA VAL A 65 -5.06 -18.73 10.10
C VAL A 65 -4.81 -18.80 11.60
N TYR A 66 -4.91 -17.66 12.25
CA TYR A 66 -4.87 -17.58 13.70
C TYR A 66 -6.30 -17.49 14.22
N VAL A 67 -6.68 -18.41 15.09
CA VAL A 67 -8.01 -18.47 15.69
C VAL A 67 -7.89 -18.30 17.21
N PRO A 68 -8.89 -17.72 17.90
CA PRO A 68 -8.89 -17.62 19.35
C PRO A 68 -8.66 -19.00 20.00
N ASP A 69 -7.79 -19.04 21.01
CA ASP A 69 -7.61 -20.24 21.81
C ASP A 69 -8.74 -20.33 22.85
N GLU A 70 -9.70 -21.21 22.57
CA GLU A 70 -10.85 -21.50 23.45
C GLU A 70 -10.43 -21.98 24.85
N ASN A 71 -9.19 -22.45 25.04
CA ASN A 71 -8.69 -22.91 26.33
C ASN A 71 -8.11 -21.78 27.20
N THR A 72 -7.86 -20.59 26.63
CA THR A 72 -7.32 -19.44 27.36
C THR A 72 -8.04 -18.12 27.01
N PRO A 73 -9.37 -18.05 27.16
CA PRO A 73 -10.18 -16.91 26.72
C PRO A 73 -9.81 -15.58 27.40
N GLU A 74 -9.29 -15.62 28.63
CA GLU A 74 -8.89 -14.41 29.38
C GLU A 74 -7.60 -13.76 28.86
N LYS A 75 -6.78 -14.46 28.07
CA LYS A 75 -5.46 -13.99 27.63
C LYS A 75 -5.40 -13.52 26.18
N GLN A 76 -6.51 -13.60 25.43
CA GLN A 76 -6.52 -13.32 23.98
C GLN A 76 -5.41 -14.09 23.22
N ASN A 77 -5.05 -15.29 23.68
CA ASN A 77 -4.06 -16.08 22.97
C ASN A 77 -4.68 -16.57 21.65
N LEU A 78 -3.89 -16.52 20.58
CA LEU A 78 -4.25 -17.06 19.28
C LEU A 78 -3.51 -18.38 19.07
N LYS A 79 -4.21 -19.41 18.57
CA LYS A 79 -3.61 -20.64 18.08
C LYS A 79 -3.56 -20.61 16.55
N SER A 80 -2.49 -21.14 15.97
CA SER A 80 -2.44 -21.35 14.53
C SER A 80 -3.27 -22.58 14.15
N GLN A 81 -4.03 -22.45 13.07
CA GLN A 81 -4.82 -23.51 12.46
C GLN A 81 -4.42 -23.61 10.99
N HIS A 82 -4.06 -24.81 10.56
CA HIS A 82 -3.80 -25.09 9.14
C HIS A 82 -5.07 -24.91 8.31
N LEU A 83 -4.91 -24.35 7.13
CA LEU A 83 -5.94 -24.28 6.10
C LEU A 83 -5.84 -25.50 5.18
N GLU A 84 -6.98 -25.98 4.70
CA GLU A 84 -7.02 -26.94 3.60
C GLU A 84 -6.46 -26.30 2.31
N PRO A 85 -5.89 -27.07 1.37
CA PRO A 85 -5.30 -26.53 0.14
C PRO A 85 -6.24 -25.61 -0.66
N GLU A 86 -7.53 -25.92 -0.68
CA GLU A 86 -8.59 -25.14 -1.33
C GLU A 86 -8.84 -23.79 -0.66
N GLU A 87 -8.34 -23.59 0.56
CA GLU A 87 -8.46 -22.37 1.36
C GLU A 87 -7.17 -21.56 1.44
N TRP A 88 -6.04 -22.11 0.98
CA TRP A 88 -4.75 -21.39 0.98
C TRP A 88 -4.82 -20.03 0.28
N LYS A 89 -4.12 -19.05 0.85
CA LYS A 89 -4.20 -17.62 0.45
C LYS A 89 -3.17 -17.22 -0.60
N TYR A 90 -2.86 -18.10 -1.54
CA TYR A 90 -1.99 -17.80 -2.67
C TYR A 90 -2.79 -17.16 -3.81
N TYR A 91 -2.75 -15.84 -3.88
CA TYR A 91 -3.39 -15.07 -4.95
C TYR A 91 -2.35 -14.44 -5.89
N ILE A 92 -2.72 -14.33 -7.15
CA ILE A 92 -1.86 -13.82 -8.21
C ILE A 92 -2.61 -12.87 -9.14
N LEU A 93 -1.86 -12.00 -9.81
CA LEU A 93 -2.28 -11.39 -11.06
C LEU A 93 -1.63 -12.16 -12.21
N ALA A 94 -2.40 -13.01 -12.88
CA ALA A 94 -1.95 -13.75 -14.05
C ALA A 94 -1.98 -12.84 -15.29
N PHE A 95 -0.95 -12.91 -16.12
CA PHE A 95 -0.87 -12.13 -17.35
C PHE A 95 -0.13 -12.83 -18.48
N GLN A 96 -0.35 -12.35 -19.70
CA GLN A 96 0.33 -12.82 -20.91
C GLN A 96 1.08 -11.68 -21.58
N GLY A 97 2.22 -12.01 -22.19
CA GLY A 97 3.03 -11.04 -22.92
C GLY A 97 4.11 -10.39 -22.06
N ASN A 98 4.41 -9.12 -22.35
CA ASN A 98 5.45 -8.38 -21.64
C ASN A 98 5.01 -8.03 -20.20
N ASN A 99 5.99 -7.68 -19.37
CA ASN A 99 5.74 -7.22 -18.00
C ASN A 99 5.70 -5.68 -17.91
N SER A 100 5.54 -4.94 -19.01
CA SER A 100 5.60 -3.47 -18.93
C SER A 100 4.43 -2.91 -18.11
N GLU A 101 3.26 -3.53 -18.23
CA GLU A 101 2.08 -3.09 -17.50
C GLU A 101 2.08 -3.52 -16.04
N ILE A 102 2.86 -4.55 -15.65
CA ILE A 102 2.93 -4.97 -14.25
C ILE A 102 3.58 -3.89 -13.37
N SER A 103 4.54 -3.14 -13.91
CA SER A 103 5.20 -2.06 -13.18
C SER A 103 4.23 -0.88 -12.93
N ASN A 104 3.39 -0.57 -13.92
CA ASN A 104 2.34 0.43 -13.77
C ASN A 104 1.27 -0.06 -12.78
N LEU A 105 0.83 -1.32 -12.90
CA LEU A 105 -0.11 -1.95 -11.99
C LEU A 105 0.38 -1.95 -10.55
N GLN A 106 1.66 -2.25 -10.31
CA GLN A 106 2.26 -2.22 -8.97
C GLN A 106 2.19 -0.82 -8.36
N GLN A 107 2.42 0.24 -9.13
CA GLN A 107 2.32 1.61 -8.65
C GLN A 107 0.87 1.99 -8.31
N VAL A 108 -0.08 1.71 -9.20
CA VAL A 108 -1.49 2.10 -9.00
C VAL A 108 -2.20 1.25 -7.96
N ALA A 109 -1.82 -0.03 -7.81
CA ALA A 109 -2.34 -0.90 -6.77
C ALA A 109 -2.06 -0.38 -5.35
N ASN A 110 -1.04 0.47 -5.18
CA ASN A 110 -0.76 1.12 -3.90
C ASN A 110 -1.72 2.24 -3.56
N LEU A 111 -2.43 2.77 -4.56
CA LEU A 111 -3.35 3.89 -4.40
C LEU A 111 -4.74 3.41 -4.03
N ALA A 112 -5.11 2.19 -4.42
CA ALA A 112 -6.37 1.54 -4.10
C ALA A 112 -6.58 1.42 -2.59
N GLU A 113 -7.83 1.39 -2.13
CA GLU A 113 -8.15 1.32 -0.70
C GLU A 113 -7.43 0.15 -0.01
N ILE A 114 -7.61 -1.05 -0.58
CA ILE A 114 -6.87 -2.27 -0.22
C ILE A 114 -5.73 -2.44 -1.21
N GLU A 115 -4.50 -2.46 -0.72
CA GLU A 115 -3.31 -2.55 -1.58
C GLU A 115 -3.07 -3.99 -2.02
N LEU A 116 -2.97 -4.20 -3.34
CA LEU A 116 -2.43 -5.44 -3.88
C LEU A 116 -0.90 -5.35 -3.85
N LYS A 117 -0.25 -5.79 -2.76
CA LYS A 117 1.22 -5.72 -2.66
C LYS A 117 1.86 -6.73 -3.61
N ILE A 118 2.41 -6.22 -4.71
CA ILE A 118 3.20 -7.00 -5.66
C ILE A 118 4.67 -6.92 -5.26
N ALA A 119 5.21 -7.99 -4.68
CA ALA A 119 6.61 -8.07 -4.29
C ALA A 119 7.45 -8.91 -5.27
N LEU A 120 6.83 -9.92 -5.90
CA LEU A 120 7.50 -10.89 -6.76
C LEU A 120 6.72 -11.02 -8.07
N VAL A 121 7.43 -10.99 -9.20
CA VAL A 121 6.86 -11.25 -10.51
C VAL A 121 7.58 -12.44 -11.14
N PHE A 122 6.82 -13.46 -11.51
CA PHE A 122 7.28 -14.69 -12.15
C PHE A 122 6.99 -14.61 -13.64
N LEU A 123 8.03 -14.62 -14.46
CA LEU A 123 7.94 -14.55 -15.91
C LEU A 123 8.13 -15.95 -16.50
N TYR A 124 7.12 -16.45 -17.20
CA TYR A 124 7.22 -17.75 -17.84
C TYR A 124 8.06 -17.68 -19.12
N HIS A 125 9.10 -18.50 -19.21
CA HIS A 125 9.96 -18.64 -20.38
C HIS A 125 9.67 -19.96 -21.09
N LYS A 126 9.00 -19.88 -22.24
CA LYS A 126 8.62 -21.06 -23.06
C LYS A 126 9.82 -21.92 -23.45
N GLU A 127 10.96 -21.30 -23.79
CA GLU A 127 12.15 -22.01 -24.29
C GLU A 127 12.82 -22.87 -23.21
N VAL A 128 12.80 -22.41 -21.95
CA VAL A 128 13.42 -23.10 -20.82
C VAL A 128 12.40 -23.97 -20.06
N GLY A 129 11.10 -23.77 -20.32
CA GLY A 129 10.03 -24.49 -19.64
C GLY A 129 9.95 -24.16 -18.15
N GLY A 130 10.19 -22.91 -17.77
CA GLY A 130 10.24 -22.50 -16.36
C GLY A 130 10.05 -21.00 -16.14
N TYR A 131 10.16 -20.57 -14.88
CA TYR A 131 9.93 -19.18 -14.48
C TYR A 131 11.23 -18.45 -14.14
N GLY A 132 11.42 -17.27 -14.72
CA GLY A 132 12.33 -16.24 -14.24
C GLY A 132 11.64 -15.38 -13.18
N ILE A 133 12.40 -14.74 -12.30
CA ILE A 133 11.83 -13.90 -11.24
C ILE A 133 12.38 -12.49 -11.34
N VAL A 134 11.46 -11.53 -11.43
CA VAL A 134 11.74 -10.10 -11.35
C VAL A 134 11.29 -9.62 -9.98
N LYS A 135 12.23 -9.02 -9.24
CA LYS A 135 11.96 -8.43 -7.93
C LYS A 135 12.92 -7.28 -7.63
N ASN A 136 12.46 -6.33 -6.84
CA ASN A 136 13.35 -5.43 -6.12
C ASN A 136 13.70 -6.09 -4.77
N PRO A 137 14.97 -6.42 -4.49
CA PRO A 137 15.34 -7.20 -3.31
C PRO A 137 15.02 -6.48 -2.00
N ILE A 138 15.20 -5.16 -1.93
CA ILE A 138 14.94 -4.36 -0.72
C ILE A 138 13.44 -4.26 -0.47
N HIS A 139 12.66 -3.92 -1.50
CA HIS A 139 11.19 -3.90 -1.41
C HIS A 139 10.64 -5.26 -0.96
N SER A 140 11.09 -6.35 -1.61
CA SER A 140 10.62 -7.70 -1.31
C SER A 140 10.94 -8.08 0.13
N PHE A 141 12.17 -7.82 0.58
CA PHE A 141 12.59 -8.07 1.94
C PHE A 141 11.70 -7.32 2.94
N ASN A 142 11.53 -6.00 2.77
CA ASN A 142 10.69 -5.20 3.65
C ASN A 142 9.23 -5.68 3.63
N CYS A 143 8.69 -6.02 2.46
CA CYS A 143 7.30 -6.49 2.34
C CYS A 143 7.06 -7.77 3.12
N PHE A 144 7.94 -8.78 2.99
CA PHE A 144 7.74 -10.05 3.69
C PHE A 144 8.13 -9.98 5.16
N PHE A 145 9.15 -9.18 5.51
CA PHE A 145 9.50 -8.92 6.90
C PHE A 145 8.40 -8.15 7.65
N GLU A 146 7.69 -7.26 6.96
CA GLU A 146 6.48 -6.61 7.48
C GLU A 146 5.38 -7.63 7.76
N ILE A 147 5.09 -8.52 6.80
CA ILE A 147 4.07 -9.57 6.96
C ILE A 147 4.41 -10.51 8.11
N ASP A 148 5.69 -10.80 8.32
CA ASP A 148 6.18 -11.68 9.38
C ASP A 148 6.02 -11.07 10.79
N ARG A 149 6.15 -9.73 10.91
CA ARG A 149 6.14 -9.00 12.18
C ARG A 149 4.84 -8.29 12.52
N ASP A 150 3.95 -8.10 11.56
CA ASP A 150 2.66 -7.48 11.83
C ASP A 150 1.77 -8.50 12.56
N ASP A 151 1.75 -8.43 13.89
CA ASP A 151 0.86 -9.22 14.76
C ASP A 151 -0.62 -9.02 14.39
N SER A 152 -0.94 -7.97 13.62
CA SER A 152 -2.25 -7.83 12.98
C SER A 152 -2.28 -8.57 11.66
N TYR A 153 -2.46 -9.90 11.72
CA TYR A 153 -2.87 -10.71 10.57
C TYR A 153 -4.02 -9.97 9.87
N SER A 154 -3.76 -9.43 8.68
CA SER A 154 -4.70 -8.51 8.05
C SER A 154 -5.97 -9.25 7.70
N HIS A 155 -7.08 -8.91 8.34
CA HIS A 155 -8.41 -9.44 8.02
C HIS A 155 -9.02 -8.69 6.83
N GLU A 156 -8.19 -8.20 5.90
CA GLU A 156 -8.64 -7.40 4.76
C GLU A 156 -9.49 -8.28 3.84
N PHE A 157 -10.76 -7.89 3.69
CA PHE A 157 -11.68 -8.53 2.77
C PHE A 157 -11.67 -7.78 1.45
N ILE A 158 -11.30 -8.46 0.38
CA ILE A 158 -11.35 -7.91 -0.98
C ILE A 158 -12.51 -8.53 -1.75
N ASN A 159 -13.16 -7.72 -2.59
CA ASN A 159 -14.25 -8.14 -3.47
C ASN A 159 -14.05 -7.54 -4.87
N ASP A 160 -15.02 -7.74 -5.75
CA ASP A 160 -15.04 -7.23 -7.12
C ASP A 160 -14.95 -5.70 -7.19
N THR A 161 -15.64 -4.97 -6.30
CA THR A 161 -15.62 -3.50 -6.25
C THR A 161 -14.21 -2.96 -5.99
N HIS A 162 -13.46 -3.58 -5.08
CA HIS A 162 -12.07 -3.19 -4.81
C HIS A 162 -11.14 -3.44 -6.02
N LEU A 163 -11.34 -4.54 -6.74
CA LEU A 163 -10.55 -4.84 -7.94
C LEU A 163 -10.92 -3.91 -9.12
N GLN A 164 -12.19 -3.52 -9.22
CA GLN A 164 -12.64 -2.51 -10.17
C GLN A 164 -12.06 -1.13 -9.84
N GLU A 165 -11.90 -0.77 -8.57
CA GLU A 165 -11.21 0.47 -8.16
C GLU A 165 -9.77 0.50 -8.73
N VAL A 166 -9.00 -0.59 -8.59
CA VAL A 166 -7.65 -0.69 -9.15
C VAL A 166 -7.67 -0.47 -10.68
N SER A 167 -8.66 -1.03 -11.36
CA SER A 167 -8.85 -0.84 -12.80
C SER A 167 -9.07 0.62 -13.18
N LEU A 168 -9.95 1.32 -12.46
CA LEU A 168 -10.26 2.73 -12.71
C LEU A 168 -9.03 3.62 -12.48
N ILE A 169 -8.33 3.44 -11.36
CA ILE A 169 -7.10 4.18 -11.07
C ILE A 169 -6.05 3.93 -12.16
N TYR A 170 -5.94 2.69 -12.64
CA TYR A 170 -5.03 2.35 -13.73
C TYR A 170 -5.39 3.10 -15.02
N GLN A 171 -6.68 3.20 -15.37
CA GLN A 171 -7.11 3.97 -16.55
C GLN A 171 -6.77 5.44 -16.42
N ASP A 172 -7.05 6.07 -15.26
CA ASP A 172 -6.72 7.47 -15.03
C ASP A 172 -5.20 7.70 -15.12
N PHE A 173 -4.41 6.78 -14.56
CA PHE A 173 -2.95 6.81 -14.66
C PHE A 173 -2.42 6.72 -16.10
N LYS A 174 -3.04 5.88 -16.95
CA LYS A 174 -2.67 5.72 -18.36
C LYS A 174 -3.10 6.91 -19.21
N ASN A 175 -4.25 7.51 -18.91
CA ASN A 175 -4.81 8.63 -19.66
C ASN A 175 -4.24 9.99 -19.26
N LEU A 176 -3.48 10.06 -18.17
CA LEU A 176 -2.84 11.28 -17.72
C LEU A 176 -1.88 11.83 -18.79
N ASP A 177 -2.10 13.10 -19.18
CA ASP A 177 -1.21 13.85 -20.09
C ASP A 177 0.16 14.06 -19.43
N GLU A 178 1.08 13.14 -19.71
CA GLU A 178 2.40 13.10 -19.08
C GLU A 178 3.24 14.33 -19.43
N ALA A 179 3.02 14.95 -20.59
CA ALA A 179 3.75 16.15 -20.98
C ALA A 179 3.41 17.35 -20.07
N LYS A 180 2.19 17.40 -19.53
CA LYS A 180 1.73 18.48 -18.64
C LYS A 180 1.83 18.11 -17.16
N TYR A 181 1.56 16.86 -16.82
CA TYR A 181 1.33 16.44 -15.44
C TYR A 181 2.33 15.39 -14.95
N LEU A 182 3.56 15.37 -15.52
CA LEU A 182 4.63 14.44 -15.12
C LEU A 182 4.86 14.38 -13.60
N TYR A 183 4.72 15.51 -12.91
CA TYR A 183 4.91 15.58 -11.46
C TYR A 183 3.93 14.67 -10.69
N ILE A 184 2.73 14.40 -11.22
CA ILE A 184 1.79 13.48 -10.58
C ILE A 184 2.33 12.03 -10.64
N LYS A 185 2.83 11.59 -11.81
CA LYS A 185 3.49 10.28 -11.93
C LYS A 185 4.74 10.18 -11.03
N GLN A 186 5.50 11.26 -10.91
CA GLN A 186 6.63 11.33 -9.98
C GLN A 186 6.19 11.14 -8.53
N ALA A 187 5.11 11.79 -8.10
CA ALA A 187 4.57 11.64 -6.74
C ALA A 187 4.09 10.20 -6.46
N ILE A 188 3.48 9.54 -7.43
CA ILE A 188 3.09 8.11 -7.34
C ILE A 188 4.34 7.24 -7.20
N LYS A 189 5.38 7.50 -8.00
CA LYS A 189 6.66 6.78 -7.91
C LYS A 189 7.32 6.97 -6.54
N MET A 190 7.30 8.18 -5.99
CA MET A 190 7.82 8.45 -4.65
C MET A 190 7.12 7.60 -3.58
N LEU A 191 5.80 7.41 -3.68
CA LEU A 191 5.07 6.53 -2.77
C LEU A 191 5.55 5.07 -2.85
N GLU A 192 5.77 4.55 -4.05
CA GLU A 192 6.34 3.21 -4.26
C GLU A 192 7.77 3.12 -3.67
N GLU A 193 8.60 4.14 -3.87
CA GLU A 193 9.96 4.18 -3.35
C GLU A 193 10.03 4.19 -1.80
N LEU A 194 8.99 4.68 -1.11
CA LEU A 194 8.93 4.58 0.37
C LEU A 194 8.95 3.14 0.87
N LYS A 195 8.54 2.17 0.05
CA LYS A 195 8.58 0.74 0.40
C LYS A 195 10.00 0.18 0.49
N HIS A 196 11.01 0.89 -0.03
CA HIS A 196 12.42 0.53 0.15
C HIS A 196 12.94 0.83 1.56
N LEU A 197 12.25 1.67 2.31
CA LEU A 197 12.62 1.97 3.70
C LEU A 197 12.00 0.92 4.64
N PRO A 198 12.57 0.65 5.82
CA PRO A 198 11.93 -0.22 6.82
C PRO A 198 10.57 0.33 7.29
N TYR A 199 9.63 -0.56 7.64
CA TYR A 199 8.25 -0.19 8.00
C TYR A 199 8.13 0.87 9.08
N HIS A 200 8.86 0.71 10.19
CA HIS A 200 8.81 1.62 11.32
C HIS A 200 9.75 2.83 11.17
N SER A 201 10.45 2.95 10.04
CA SER A 201 11.36 4.08 9.80
C SER A 201 10.61 5.40 9.86
N LYS A 202 11.15 6.37 10.62
CA LYS A 202 10.64 7.74 10.64
C LYS A 202 10.82 8.45 9.29
N PHE A 203 11.77 7.99 8.46
CA PHE A 203 11.94 8.49 7.09
C PHE A 203 10.75 8.17 6.19
N ARG A 204 10.00 7.07 6.43
CA ARG A 204 8.74 6.83 5.71
C ARG A 204 7.71 7.92 6.01
N ILE A 205 7.62 8.37 7.27
CA ILE A 205 6.71 9.45 7.66
C ILE A 205 7.12 10.77 7.00
N LEU A 206 8.41 11.12 7.04
CA LEU A 206 8.92 12.29 6.32
C LEU A 206 8.60 12.20 4.82
N GLY A 207 8.80 11.03 4.21
CA GLY A 207 8.45 10.79 2.81
C GLY A 207 6.99 11.03 2.49
N LEU A 208 6.06 10.63 3.38
CA LEU A 208 4.63 10.92 3.21
C LEU A 208 4.37 12.44 3.26
N PHE A 209 4.98 13.17 4.19
CA PHE A 209 4.89 14.64 4.20
C PHE A 209 5.48 15.25 2.93
N THR A 210 6.62 14.75 2.44
CA THR A 210 7.24 15.21 1.21
C THR A 210 6.30 15.04 0.02
N ILE A 211 5.57 13.92 -0.08
CA ILE A 211 4.61 13.71 -1.18
C ILE A 211 3.43 14.69 -1.08
N ILE A 212 2.88 14.91 0.13
CA ILE A 212 1.82 15.90 0.36
C ILE A 212 2.31 17.28 -0.09
N GLU A 213 3.44 17.73 0.44
CA GLU A 213 4.03 19.03 0.13
C GLU A 213 4.32 19.17 -1.36
N PHE A 214 4.90 18.14 -1.97
CA PHE A 214 5.20 18.11 -3.41
C PHE A 214 3.95 18.25 -4.29
N LEU A 215 2.79 17.77 -3.85
CA LEU A 215 1.54 17.87 -4.61
C LEU A 215 0.84 19.21 -4.44
N ILE A 216 0.76 19.74 -3.21
CA ILE A 216 -0.18 20.84 -2.91
C ILE A 216 0.49 22.12 -2.43
N THR A 217 1.80 22.15 -2.18
CA THR A 217 2.48 23.35 -1.68
C THR A 217 3.27 24.06 -2.77
N HIS A 218 3.52 25.34 -2.55
CA HIS A 218 4.32 26.22 -3.39
C HIS A 218 5.39 26.90 -2.53
N LYS A 219 6.35 27.57 -3.18
CA LYS A 219 7.43 28.28 -2.48
C LYS A 219 6.82 29.43 -1.63
N PRO A 220 6.99 29.43 -0.29
CA PRO A 220 6.45 30.48 0.57
C PRO A 220 6.81 31.88 0.06
N ILE A 221 5.79 32.74 -0.07
CA ILE A 221 5.95 34.12 -0.53
C ILE A 221 6.38 35.02 0.63
N ASP A 222 5.84 34.79 1.82
CA ASP A 222 6.14 35.52 3.06
C ASP A 222 6.10 34.61 4.30
N THR A 223 6.36 35.20 5.48
CA THR A 223 6.34 34.48 6.76
C THR A 223 4.95 34.00 7.18
N GLY A 224 3.89 34.67 6.72
CA GLY A 224 2.52 34.22 6.90
C GLY A 224 2.27 32.94 6.12
N ASP A 225 2.89 32.80 4.95
CA ASP A 225 2.70 31.70 4.01
C ASP A 225 3.51 30.43 4.28
N SER A 226 3.52 30.02 5.55
CA SER A 226 4.16 28.76 5.95
C SER A 226 3.54 27.54 5.26
N ILE A 227 4.36 26.51 5.03
CA ILE A 227 3.93 25.20 4.50
C ILE A 227 2.73 24.64 5.29
N THR A 228 2.76 24.74 6.63
CA THR A 228 1.67 24.30 7.50
C THR A 228 0.35 25.02 7.17
N ARG A 229 0.40 26.34 6.94
CA ARG A 229 -0.78 27.14 6.55
C ARG A 229 -1.28 26.71 5.17
N GLN A 230 -0.38 26.58 4.19
CA GLN A 230 -0.74 26.15 2.85
C GLN A 230 -1.44 24.78 2.88
N VAL A 231 -0.88 23.78 3.56
CA VAL A 231 -1.48 22.44 3.66
C VAL A 231 -2.82 22.48 4.39
N THR A 232 -2.91 23.18 5.53
CA THR A 232 -4.17 23.27 6.28
C THR A 232 -5.31 23.87 5.44
N ASN A 233 -5.04 24.95 4.70
CA ASN A 233 -6.04 25.62 3.89
C ASN A 233 -6.41 24.81 2.64
N LYS A 234 -5.41 24.29 1.91
CA LYS A 234 -5.63 23.54 0.68
C LYS A 234 -6.27 22.18 0.94
N MET A 235 -5.93 21.52 2.05
CA MET A 235 -6.61 20.29 2.48
C MET A 235 -8.09 20.55 2.79
N ALA A 236 -8.43 21.65 3.47
CA ALA A 236 -9.84 21.98 3.72
C ALA A 236 -10.65 22.19 2.43
N LEU A 237 -10.03 22.72 1.37
CA LEU A 237 -10.64 22.85 0.05
C LEU A 237 -10.74 21.50 -0.66
N LEU A 238 -9.65 20.73 -0.68
CA LEU A 238 -9.56 19.43 -1.34
C LEU A 238 -10.49 18.39 -0.71
N SER A 239 -10.61 18.36 0.63
CA SER A 239 -11.54 17.49 1.35
C SER A 239 -12.94 17.60 0.77
N LYS A 240 -13.42 18.82 0.48
CA LYS A 240 -14.76 19.03 -0.11
C LYS A 240 -14.93 18.51 -1.55
N ARG A 241 -13.85 18.21 -2.25
CA ARG A 241 -13.85 17.72 -3.65
C ARG A 241 -13.59 16.23 -3.77
N PHE A 242 -13.05 15.58 -2.74
CA PHE A 242 -12.80 14.14 -2.79
C PHE A 242 -14.11 13.36 -2.94
N SER A 243 -14.11 12.40 -3.88
CA SER A 243 -15.20 11.44 -4.07
C SER A 243 -15.43 10.59 -2.81
N LYS A 244 -14.35 10.21 -2.13
CA LYS A 244 -14.35 9.56 -0.82
C LYS A 244 -13.70 10.49 0.21
N GLN A 245 -14.51 10.97 1.16
CA GLN A 245 -14.06 11.87 2.21
C GLN A 245 -13.03 11.19 3.13
N LEU A 246 -12.07 11.97 3.63
CA LEU A 246 -11.15 11.53 4.67
C LEU A 246 -11.90 11.39 5.99
N ASP A 247 -11.97 10.19 6.54
CA ASP A 247 -12.58 9.96 7.85
C ASP A 247 -11.59 10.29 8.98
N TYR A 248 -11.49 11.57 9.34
CA TYR A 248 -10.68 12.02 10.46
C TYR A 248 -11.11 11.38 11.79
N SER A 249 -12.41 11.10 11.94
CA SER A 249 -12.99 10.60 13.20
C SER A 249 -12.54 9.18 13.53
N ALA A 250 -12.39 8.32 12.51
CA ALA A 250 -11.83 6.99 12.66
C ALA A 250 -10.42 6.99 13.28
N PHE A 251 -9.61 8.03 12.99
CA PHE A 251 -8.25 8.14 13.50
C PHE A 251 -8.15 8.97 14.77
N PHE A 252 -8.88 10.08 14.87
CA PHE A 252 -8.65 11.12 15.87
C PHE A 252 -9.91 11.53 16.64
N LYS A 253 -11.05 10.84 16.47
CA LYS A 253 -12.34 11.19 17.08
C LYS A 253 -12.78 12.61 16.66
N ASP A 254 -13.44 13.36 17.53
CA ASP A 254 -14.05 14.66 17.22
C ASP A 254 -13.08 15.86 17.27
N ILE A 255 -11.80 15.64 16.95
CA ILE A 255 -10.81 16.73 16.95
C ILE A 255 -10.92 17.54 15.65
N PRO A 256 -10.90 18.90 15.71
CA PRO A 256 -10.93 19.72 14.50
C PRO A 256 -9.75 19.42 13.56
N GLU A 257 -10.03 19.34 12.25
CA GLU A 257 -9.03 19.04 11.21
C GLU A 257 -7.80 19.97 11.26
N SER A 258 -8.03 21.27 11.50
CA SER A 258 -6.95 22.26 11.60
C SER A 258 -6.02 21.99 12.79
N THR A 259 -6.55 21.46 13.89
CA THR A 259 -5.75 21.04 15.06
C THR A 259 -4.94 19.78 14.71
N ILE A 260 -5.56 18.80 14.05
CA ILE A 260 -4.88 17.58 13.60
C ILE A 260 -3.70 17.93 12.70
N TRP A 261 -3.91 18.78 11.68
CA TRP A 261 -2.85 19.21 10.76
C TRP A 261 -1.70 19.94 11.46
N LYS A 262 -2.01 20.85 12.41
CA LYS A 262 -0.98 21.50 13.22
C LYS A 262 -0.14 20.48 14.01
N LYS A 263 -0.78 19.46 14.60
CA LYS A 263 -0.08 18.40 15.35
C LYS A 263 0.74 17.47 14.45
N LEU A 264 0.23 17.13 13.27
CA LEU A 264 0.98 16.39 12.26
C LEU A 264 2.25 17.13 11.84
N TYR A 265 2.18 18.45 11.63
CA TYR A 265 3.34 19.26 11.29
C TYR A 265 4.32 19.48 12.46
N ALA A 266 3.82 19.57 13.69
CA ALA A 266 4.68 19.52 14.87
C ALA A 266 5.41 18.17 14.95
N TYR A 267 4.73 17.06 14.65
CA TYR A 267 5.36 15.74 14.59
C TYR A 267 6.42 15.62 13.49
N ARG A 268 6.14 16.10 12.28
CA ARG A 268 7.13 16.22 11.17
C ARG A 268 8.37 16.98 11.64
N SER A 269 8.16 18.12 12.31
CA SER A 269 9.24 18.95 12.86
C SER A 269 10.06 18.18 13.88
N CYS A 270 9.42 17.42 14.78
CA CYS A 270 10.13 16.62 15.76
C CYS A 270 11.09 15.63 15.10
N ILE A 271 10.62 14.91 14.07
CA ILE A 271 11.44 13.96 13.31
C ILE A 271 12.60 14.67 12.61
N ALA A 272 12.32 15.78 11.91
CA ALA A 272 13.33 16.49 11.13
C ALA A 272 14.46 17.07 11.99
N HIS A 273 14.16 17.52 13.21
CA HIS A 273 15.14 18.07 14.15
C HIS A 273 15.70 17.03 15.14
N GLY A 274 15.32 15.76 15.02
CA GLY A 274 15.82 14.69 15.90
C GLY A 274 15.32 14.79 17.35
N THR A 275 14.23 15.52 17.60
CA THR A 275 13.62 15.63 18.93
C THR A 275 12.62 14.49 19.18
N GLN A 276 12.48 14.08 20.44
CA GLN A 276 11.55 13.02 20.81
C GLN A 276 10.10 13.53 20.74
N ALA A 277 9.28 12.88 19.92
CA ALA A 277 7.85 13.15 19.83
C ALA A 277 7.11 12.67 21.09
N ASP A 278 6.40 13.57 21.78
CA ASP A 278 5.62 13.26 22.99
C ASP A 278 4.13 13.04 22.65
N PHE A 279 3.78 11.78 22.41
CA PHE A 279 2.39 11.34 22.18
C PHE A 279 1.54 11.21 23.45
N GLN A 280 2.11 11.47 24.63
CA GLN A 280 1.35 11.48 25.89
C GLN A 280 0.88 12.89 26.26
N LYS A 281 1.52 13.93 25.70
CA LYS A 281 1.16 15.34 25.94
C LYS A 281 0.92 16.09 24.66
N GLU A 282 1.96 16.69 24.09
CA GLU A 282 1.83 17.66 23.01
C GLU A 282 1.19 17.08 21.76
N LEU A 283 1.53 15.83 21.41
CA LEU A 283 1.05 15.11 20.24
C LEU A 283 -0.01 14.06 20.60
N SER A 284 -0.60 14.11 21.80
CA SER A 284 -1.61 13.15 22.28
C SER A 284 -2.81 12.99 21.34
N VAL A 285 -3.18 14.06 20.63
CA VAL A 285 -4.21 14.04 19.57
C VAL A 285 -3.92 12.98 18.50
N LEU A 286 -2.65 12.74 18.18
CA LEU A 286 -2.23 11.78 17.15
C LEU A 286 -2.20 10.32 17.65
N LYS A 287 -2.37 10.10 18.97
CA LYS A 287 -2.28 8.82 19.68
C LYS A 287 -0.88 8.20 19.68
N ASP A 288 -0.34 7.86 18.52
CA ASP A 288 0.96 7.21 18.36
C ASP A 288 1.50 7.37 16.91
N ASP A 289 2.74 6.90 16.69
CA ASP A 289 3.38 6.88 15.37
C ASP A 289 2.55 6.10 14.34
N SER A 290 2.04 4.92 14.73
CA SER A 290 1.33 4.01 13.83
C SER A 290 0.06 4.65 13.28
N THR A 291 -0.73 5.27 14.15
CA THR A 291 -1.95 6.00 13.82
C THR A 291 -1.65 7.17 12.89
N ALA A 292 -0.66 8.00 13.23
CA ALA A 292 -0.25 9.13 12.39
C ALA A 292 0.22 8.66 10.99
N ARG A 293 1.01 7.60 10.93
CA ARG A 293 1.50 7.01 9.68
C ARG A 293 0.37 6.45 8.82
N LYS A 294 -0.56 5.67 9.41
CA LYS A 294 -1.73 5.13 8.70
C LYS A 294 -2.60 6.25 8.13
N PHE A 295 -2.85 7.29 8.92
CA PHE A 295 -3.59 8.46 8.46
C PHE A 295 -2.87 9.20 7.33
N LEU A 296 -1.57 9.49 7.46
CA LEU A 296 -0.79 10.15 6.42
C LEU A 296 -0.76 9.33 5.12
N LYS A 297 -0.67 8.00 5.22
CA LYS A 297 -0.74 7.10 4.05
C LYS A 297 -2.11 7.21 3.36
N LEU A 298 -3.20 7.22 4.12
CA LEU A 298 -4.56 7.44 3.59
C LEU A 298 -4.67 8.79 2.88
N VAL A 299 -4.13 9.86 3.46
CA VAL A 299 -4.14 11.20 2.85
C VAL A 299 -3.35 11.19 1.53
N VAL A 300 -2.13 10.66 1.52
CA VAL A 300 -1.30 10.58 0.31
C VAL A 300 -2.01 9.79 -0.80
N LYS A 301 -2.57 8.62 -0.49
CA LYS A 301 -3.33 7.81 -1.46
C LYS A 301 -4.54 8.57 -2.00
N THR A 302 -5.24 9.30 -1.15
CA THR A 302 -6.41 10.10 -1.55
C THR A 302 -6.02 11.27 -2.44
N LEU A 303 -4.95 12.00 -2.10
CA LEU A 303 -4.41 13.08 -2.92
C LEU A 303 -3.93 12.59 -4.29
N LEU A 304 -3.25 11.45 -4.35
CA LEU A 304 -2.76 10.88 -5.61
C LEU A 304 -3.89 10.37 -6.50
N ARG A 305 -4.93 9.72 -5.93
CA ARG A 305 -6.12 9.33 -6.71
C ARG A 305 -6.87 10.56 -7.24
N HIS A 306 -7.02 11.57 -6.41
CA HIS A 306 -7.70 12.80 -6.81
C HIS A 306 -6.88 13.60 -7.84
N SER A 307 -5.55 13.59 -7.76
CA SER A 307 -4.71 14.26 -8.76
C SER A 307 -4.74 13.57 -10.12
N LEU A 308 -4.95 12.26 -10.17
CA LEU A 308 -5.18 11.55 -11.44
C LEU A 308 -6.51 11.96 -12.10
N SER A 309 -7.56 12.20 -11.31
CA SER A 309 -8.89 12.57 -11.82
C SER A 309 -9.07 14.08 -12.09
N GLU A 310 -8.44 14.95 -11.29
CA GLU A 310 -8.47 16.41 -11.46
C GLU A 310 -7.04 17.01 -11.55
N PRO A 311 -6.21 16.65 -12.54
CA PRO A 311 -4.80 17.05 -12.57
C PRO A 311 -4.57 18.55 -12.67
N GLN A 312 -5.44 19.28 -13.39
CA GLN A 312 -5.32 20.73 -13.53
C GLN A 312 -5.46 21.45 -12.19
N LEU A 313 -6.35 20.99 -11.29
CA LEU A 313 -6.52 21.59 -9.98
C LEU A 313 -5.20 21.58 -9.18
N TYR A 314 -4.41 20.51 -9.27
CA TYR A 314 -3.12 20.42 -8.56
C TYR A 314 -2.07 21.35 -9.15
N THR A 315 -2.15 21.66 -10.44
CA THR A 315 -1.33 22.69 -11.06
C THR A 315 -1.75 24.06 -10.54
N ASP A 316 -3.03 24.38 -10.57
CA ASP A 316 -3.57 25.67 -10.12
C ASP A 316 -3.29 25.90 -8.63
N LEU A 317 -3.39 24.85 -7.79
CA LEU A 317 -3.06 24.93 -6.36
C LEU A 317 -1.61 25.34 -6.12
N LYS A 318 -0.67 25.02 -7.01
CA LYS A 318 0.73 25.43 -6.87
C LYS A 318 0.98 26.89 -7.29
N GLU A 319 0.04 27.49 -8.00
CA GLU A 319 0.07 28.89 -8.39
C GLU A 319 -0.67 29.81 -7.40
N CYS A 320 -1.53 29.23 -6.55
CA CYS A 320 -2.29 29.91 -5.50
C CYS A 320 -1.55 30.06 -4.19
#